data_AF-A0A843EIY0-F1
#
_entry.id   AF-A0A843EIY0-F1
#
_cell.length_a   1.000
_cell.length_b   1.000
_cell.length_c   1.000
_cell.angle_alpha   90.00
_cell.angle_beta   90.00
_cell.angle_gamma   90.00
#
_symmetry.space_group_name_H-M   'P 1'
#
loop_
_entity.id
_entity.type
_entity.pdbx_description
1 polymer ?
#
loop_
_entity_poly.entity_id
_entity_poly.type
_entity_poly.pdbx_seq_one_letter_code
_entity_poly.pdbx_strand_id
1 'polypeptide(L)'
;DFESGTLVNEIYTYGEQTIVMDIGMVEKSKKANKKDKTPVQLIAEKEILRTMKRIAPKAAIEVSMENDRRVNIYITEKYIPKIIGKGGKRITELENEIGISMNVEPLEKAPDSFAERLSKRSKK
;
A
#
# COMPACT_ATOMS: atom_id res chain seq x y z
N ASP A 1 4.71 22.59 -18.36
CA ASP A 1 4.94 24.02 -18.63
C ASP A 1 5.99 24.52 -17.63
N PHE A 2 7.14 24.97 -18.14
CA PHE A 2 8.37 25.24 -17.38
C PHE A 2 8.37 26.65 -16.73
N GLU A 3 7.40 27.50 -17.06
CA GLU A 3 7.30 28.89 -16.57
C GLU A 3 6.54 29.06 -15.25
N SER A 4 5.89 28.02 -14.70
CA SER A 4 4.99 28.20 -13.54
C SER A 4 5.65 28.13 -12.15
N GLY A 5 6.94 27.77 -12.06
CA GLY A 5 7.64 27.63 -10.76
C GLY A 5 7.02 26.59 -9.80
N THR A 6 6.03 25.81 -10.25
CA THR A 6 5.46 24.74 -9.44
C THR A 6 6.42 23.55 -9.43
N LEU A 7 6.89 23.18 -8.25
CA LEU A 7 7.65 21.95 -8.06
C LEU A 7 6.75 20.80 -8.52
N VAL A 8 7.09 20.19 -9.66
CA VAL A 8 6.25 19.16 -10.30
C VAL A 8 6.67 17.75 -9.90
N ASN A 9 7.94 17.56 -9.53
CA ASN A 9 8.53 16.24 -9.26
C ASN A 9 9.41 16.26 -8.01
N GLU A 10 9.29 15.21 -7.19
CA GLU A 10 10.30 14.87 -6.17
C GLU A 10 11.02 13.59 -6.58
N ILE A 11 12.34 13.61 -6.46
CA ILE A 11 13.21 12.47 -6.78
C ILE A 11 13.69 11.87 -5.46
N TYR A 12 13.37 10.60 -5.25
CA TYR A 12 13.85 9.83 -4.09
C TYR A 12 14.78 8.73 -4.57
N THR A 13 15.98 8.69 -4.00
CA THR A 13 16.94 7.61 -4.22
C THR A 13 16.91 6.66 -3.04
N TYR A 14 16.63 5.39 -3.29
CA TYR A 14 16.68 4.33 -2.27
C TYR A 14 17.60 3.21 -2.78
N GLY A 15 18.74 3.03 -2.11
CA GLY A 15 19.80 2.14 -2.58
C GLY A 15 20.35 2.60 -3.93
N GLU A 16 20.27 1.73 -4.94
CA GLU A 16 20.72 2.01 -6.32
C GLU A 16 19.58 2.47 -7.25
N GLN A 17 18.35 2.62 -6.74
CA GLN A 17 17.17 2.93 -7.56
C GLN A 17 16.71 4.38 -7.36
N THR A 18 16.49 5.08 -8.48
CA THR A 18 15.97 6.46 -8.51
C THR A 18 14.50 6.45 -8.88
N ILE A 19 13.64 6.97 -8.00
CA ILE A 19 12.19 7.02 -8.19
C ILE A 19 11.78 8.48 -8.36
N VAL A 20 11.11 8.77 -9.47
CA VAL A 20 10.53 10.09 -9.76
C VAL A 20 9.03 10.00 -9.47
N MET A 21 8.52 10.85 -8.57
CA MET A 21 7.09 10.94 -8.29
C MET A 21 6.53 12.33 -8.61
N ASP A 22 5.43 12.35 -9.34
CA ASP A 22 4.62 13.54 -9.58
C ASP A 22 3.95 14.00 -8.28
N ILE A 23 4.17 15.26 -7.90
CA ILE A 23 3.58 15.86 -6.69
C ILE A 23 2.05 15.90 -6.77
N GLY A 24 1.47 15.94 -7.96
CA GLY A 24 0.01 15.84 -8.16
C GLY A 24 -0.62 14.54 -7.63
N MET A 25 0.17 13.47 -7.47
CA MET A 25 -0.28 12.24 -6.79
C MET A 25 -0.17 12.36 -5.26
N VAL A 26 0.87 13.06 -4.77
CA VAL A 26 1.10 13.34 -3.35
C VAL A 26 -0.01 14.23 -2.80
N GLU A 27 -0.40 15.29 -3.51
CA GLU A 27 -1.48 16.19 -3.07
C GLU A 27 -2.86 15.53 -3.03
N LYS A 28 -3.18 14.65 -4.00
CA LYS A 28 -4.42 13.86 -3.97
C LYS A 28 -4.44 12.87 -2.82
N SER A 29 -3.27 12.35 -2.41
CA SER A 29 -3.14 11.48 -1.25
C SER A 29 -3.22 12.25 0.09
N LYS A 30 -2.69 13.49 0.14
CA LYS A 30 -2.82 14.42 1.27
C LYS A 30 -4.26 14.87 1.51
N LYS A 31 -5.06 15.09 0.46
CA LYS A 31 -6.48 15.48 0.57
C LYS A 31 -7.40 14.35 1.05
N ALA A 32 -6.95 13.09 1.03
CA ALA A 32 -7.78 11.94 1.40
C ALA A 32 -7.51 11.38 2.80
N ASN A 33 -6.42 11.75 3.49
CA ASN A 33 -6.15 11.35 4.87
C ASN A 33 -5.10 12.25 5.54
N LYS A 34 -5.41 12.74 6.75
CA LYS A 34 -4.45 13.25 7.73
C LYS A 34 -3.51 12.11 8.14
N LYS A 35 -2.33 12.04 7.52
CA LYS A 35 -1.02 11.65 8.05
C LYS A 35 -0.06 11.81 6.87
N ASP A 36 0.99 12.60 7.06
CA ASP A 36 2.04 12.83 6.06
C ASP A 36 2.76 11.52 5.71
N LYS A 37 2.13 10.69 4.87
CA LYS A 37 2.76 9.47 4.35
C LYS A 37 3.95 9.91 3.53
N THR A 38 5.12 9.36 3.85
CA THR A 38 6.31 9.67 3.10
C THR A 38 6.18 9.06 1.69
N PRO A 39 6.81 9.68 0.68
CA PRO A 39 6.91 9.11 -0.66
C PRO A 39 7.36 7.65 -0.69
N VAL A 40 8.32 7.29 0.17
CA VAL A 40 8.78 5.91 0.37
C VAL A 40 7.66 4.99 0.82
N GLN A 41 6.85 5.41 1.81
CA GLN A 41 5.69 4.64 2.27
C GLN A 41 4.66 4.43 1.16
N LEU A 42 4.40 5.44 0.32
CA LEU A 42 3.48 5.31 -0.81
C LEU A 42 3.95 4.29 -1.84
N ILE A 43 5.26 4.21 -2.09
CA ILE A 43 5.86 3.22 -2.98
C ILE A 43 5.75 1.82 -2.37
N ALA A 44 6.09 1.68 -1.08
CA ALA A 44 5.98 0.42 -0.36
C ALA A 44 4.53 -0.12 -0.39
N GLU A 45 3.52 0.71 -0.10
CA GLU A 45 2.11 0.30 -0.18
C GLU A 45 1.72 -0.22 -1.56
N LYS A 46 2.16 0.47 -2.63
CA LYS A 46 1.86 0.06 -4.00
C LYS A 46 2.49 -1.29 -4.35
N GLU A 47 3.74 -1.50 -3.96
CA GLU A 47 4.44 -2.76 -4.28
C GLU A 47 3.87 -3.93 -3.48
N ILE A 48 3.60 -3.74 -2.19
CA ILE A 48 2.92 -4.73 -1.35
C ILE A 48 1.55 -5.07 -1.93
N LEU A 49 0.74 -4.07 -2.28
CA LEU A 49 -0.58 -4.28 -2.90
C LEU A 49 -0.47 -5.07 -4.22
N ARG A 50 0.52 -4.76 -5.06
CA ARG A 50 0.76 -5.44 -6.33
C ARG A 50 1.08 -6.92 -6.10
N THR A 51 1.97 -7.22 -5.17
CA THR A 51 2.34 -8.59 -4.82
C THR A 51 1.15 -9.35 -4.24
N MET A 52 0.36 -8.74 -3.35
CA MET A 52 -0.83 -9.37 -2.80
C MET A 52 -1.91 -9.66 -3.86
N LYS A 53 -2.14 -8.74 -4.79
CA LYS A 53 -3.06 -8.97 -5.92
C LYS A 53 -2.58 -10.09 -6.85
N ARG A 54 -1.28 -10.29 -7.02
CA ARG A 54 -0.75 -11.42 -7.80
C ARG A 54 -1.15 -12.77 -7.17
N ILE A 55 -1.15 -12.82 -5.84
CA ILE A 55 -1.50 -14.03 -5.08
C ILE A 55 -3.02 -14.23 -5.04
N ALA A 56 -3.77 -13.15 -4.80
CA ALA A 56 -5.21 -13.14 -4.64
C ALA A 56 -5.88 -12.09 -5.54
N PRO A 57 -5.96 -12.33 -6.87
CA PRO A 57 -6.42 -11.32 -7.83
C PRO A 57 -7.88 -10.93 -7.67
N LYS A 58 -8.69 -11.83 -7.10
CA LYS A 58 -10.12 -11.63 -6.85
C LYS A 58 -10.43 -11.12 -5.43
N ALA A 59 -9.42 -10.91 -4.60
CA ALA A 59 -9.64 -10.41 -3.24
C ALA A 59 -9.76 -8.88 -3.25
N ALA A 60 -10.66 -8.35 -2.42
CA ALA A 60 -10.58 -6.95 -2.03
C ALA A 60 -9.44 -6.81 -1.02
N ILE A 61 -8.50 -5.92 -1.31
CA ILE A 61 -7.26 -5.73 -0.53
C ILE A 61 -7.06 -4.23 -0.35
N GLU A 62 -6.82 -3.83 0.90
CA GLU A 62 -6.33 -2.51 1.24
C GLU A 62 -5.06 -2.65 2.08
N VAL A 63 -4.11 -1.76 1.86
CA VAL A 63 -2.79 -1.78 2.49
C VAL A 63 -2.56 -0.42 3.13
N SER A 64 -2.08 -0.42 4.37
CA SER A 64 -1.72 0.80 5.09
C SER A 64 -0.42 0.60 5.85
N MET A 65 0.56 1.46 5.62
CA MET A 65 1.75 1.51 6.45
C MET A 65 1.38 2.02 7.85
N GLU A 66 1.86 1.32 8.88
CA GLU A 66 1.83 1.80 10.25
C GLU A 66 3.08 2.64 10.55
N ASN A 67 4.21 2.19 10.04
CA ASN A 67 5.51 2.85 10.05
C ASN A 67 6.40 2.26 8.93
N ASP A 68 7.66 2.68 8.82
CA ASP A 68 8.55 2.25 7.72
C ASP A 68 8.90 0.75 7.72
N ARG A 69 8.63 0.03 8.82
CA ARG A 69 8.94 -1.41 8.97
C ARG A 69 7.73 -2.30 9.22
N ARG A 70 6.52 -1.72 9.30
CA ARG A 70 5.28 -2.46 9.59
C ARG A 70 4.14 -2.00 8.71
N VAL A 71 3.46 -2.97 8.11
CA VAL A 71 2.29 -2.77 7.26
C VAL A 71 1.09 -3.55 7.78
N ASN A 72 -0.09 -2.94 7.71
CA ASN A 72 -1.37 -3.58 7.95
C ASN A 72 -2.06 -3.85 6.61
N ILE A 73 -2.48 -5.10 6.40
CA ILE A 73 -3.11 -5.58 5.18
C ILE A 73 -4.49 -6.10 5.53
N TYR A 74 -5.49 -5.44 4.98
CA TYR A 74 -6.89 -5.81 5.14
C TYR A 74 -7.34 -6.52 3.88
N ILE A 75 -7.78 -7.78 4.03
CA ILE A 75 -8.14 -8.62 2.90
C ILE A 75 -9.44 -9.39 3.18
N THR A 76 -10.18 -9.70 2.13
CA THR A 76 -11.32 -10.63 2.22
C THR A 76 -10.91 -11.93 2.91
N GLU A 77 -11.61 -12.30 3.99
CA GLU A 77 -11.23 -13.36 4.94
C GLU A 77 -10.88 -14.69 4.25
N LYS A 78 -11.67 -15.08 3.24
CA LYS A 78 -11.45 -16.29 2.43
C LYS A 78 -10.03 -16.43 1.86
N TYR A 79 -9.32 -15.32 1.64
CA TYR A 79 -7.98 -15.31 1.06
C TYR A 79 -6.86 -15.20 2.09
N ILE A 80 -7.15 -14.92 3.37
CA ILE A 80 -6.14 -14.82 4.44
C ILE A 80 -5.26 -16.08 4.49
N PRO A 81 -5.79 -17.32 4.50
CA PRO A 81 -4.96 -18.52 4.54
C PRO A 81 -4.02 -18.65 3.33
N LYS A 82 -4.39 -18.09 2.18
CA LYS A 82 -3.57 -18.09 0.97
C LYS A 82 -2.39 -17.12 1.08
N ILE A 83 -2.53 -16.05 1.85
CA ILE A 83 -1.46 -15.08 2.11
C ILE A 83 -0.51 -15.63 3.17
N ILE A 84 -1.05 -16.10 4.30
CA ILE A 84 -0.26 -16.65 5.42
C ILE A 84 0.49 -17.92 4.99
N GLY A 85 -0.17 -18.79 4.24
CA GLY A 85 0.37 -20.09 3.84
C GLY A 85 0.42 -21.09 5.00
N LYS A 86 0.82 -22.33 4.68
CA LYS A 86 0.90 -23.42 5.68
C LYS A 86 1.96 -23.08 6.73
N GLY A 87 1.57 -23.08 8.01
CA GLY A 87 2.46 -22.77 9.13
C GLY A 87 3.09 -21.38 9.09
N GLY A 88 2.50 -20.42 8.35
CA GLY A 88 3.06 -19.07 8.21
C GLY A 88 4.22 -18.96 7.21
N LYS A 89 4.61 -20.05 6.54
CA LYS A 89 5.80 -20.06 5.67
C LYS A 89 5.75 -18.99 4.57
N ARG A 90 4.58 -18.78 3.95
CA ARG A 90 4.45 -17.86 2.82
C ARG A 90 4.52 -16.41 3.25
N ILE A 91 3.88 -16.03 4.36
CA ILE A 91 3.97 -14.66 4.86
C ILE A 91 5.40 -14.35 5.30
N THR A 92 6.10 -15.29 5.94
CA THR A 92 7.52 -15.10 6.27
C THR A 92 8.40 -14.93 5.04
N GLU A 93 8.17 -15.69 3.97
CA GLU A 93 8.87 -15.50 2.69
C GLU A 93 8.63 -14.09 2.12
N LEU A 94 7.37 -13.61 2.15
CA LEU A 94 7.01 -12.27 1.68
C LEU A 94 7.63 -11.16 2.54
N GLU A 95 7.62 -11.31 3.86
CA GLU A 95 8.24 -10.37 4.79
C GLU A 95 9.75 -10.27 4.57
N ASN A 96 10.42 -11.40 4.31
CA ASN A 96 11.86 -11.44 4.03
C ASN A 96 12.20 -10.83 2.66
N GLU A 97 11.38 -11.05 1.64
CA GLU A 97 11.58 -10.46 0.30
C GLU A 97 11.37 -8.94 0.31
N ILE A 98 10.37 -8.46 1.04
CA ILE A 98 9.99 -7.04 1.08
C ILE A 98 10.79 -6.28 2.16
N GLY A 99 11.21 -6.95 3.23
CA GLY A 99 11.92 -6.35 4.37
C GLY A 99 11.00 -5.59 5.34
N ILE A 100 9.69 -5.84 5.31
CA ILE A 100 8.67 -5.16 6.12
C ILE A 100 7.81 -6.21 6.79
N SER A 101 7.53 -6.05 8.10
CA SER A 101 6.63 -6.94 8.83
C SER A 101 5.17 -6.71 8.44
N MET A 102 4.42 -7.80 8.24
CA MET A 102 3.10 -7.80 7.64
C MET A 102 2.06 -8.31 8.64
N ASN A 103 1.16 -7.44 9.06
CA ASN A 103 -0.04 -7.86 9.78
C ASN A 103 -1.19 -8.06 8.78
N VAL A 104 -1.88 -9.19 8.87
CA VAL A 104 -2.96 -9.55 7.94
C VAL A 104 -4.25 -9.72 8.72
N GLU A 105 -5.25 -8.91 8.38
CA GLU A 105 -6.55 -8.90 9.05
C GLU A 105 -7.71 -8.98 8.05
N PRO A 106 -8.89 -9.45 8.51
CA PRO A 106 -10.11 -9.38 7.73
C PRO A 106 -10.45 -7.94 7.35
N LEU A 107 -11.02 -7.77 6.16
CA LEU A 107 -11.43 -6.47 5.63
C LEU A 107 -12.42 -5.72 6.53
N GLU A 108 -13.20 -6.45 7.33
CA GLU A 108 -14.16 -5.91 8.31
C GLU A 108 -13.49 -5.17 9.47
N LYS A 109 -12.21 -5.47 9.75
CA LYS A 109 -11.41 -4.74 10.76
C LYS A 109 -10.71 -3.51 10.18
N ALA A 110 -10.88 -3.25 8.87
CA ALA A 110 -10.31 -2.06 8.27
C ALA A 110 -10.96 -0.80 8.88
N PRO A 111 -10.19 0.26 9.16
CA PRO A 111 -10.75 1.53 9.61
C PRO A 111 -11.85 2.04 8.67
N ASP A 112 -12.90 2.67 9.21
CA ASP A 112 -14.11 3.11 8.47
C ASP A 112 -13.79 3.95 7.21
N SER A 113 -12.71 4.72 7.24
CA SER A 113 -12.20 5.49 6.10
C SER A 113 -11.90 4.64 4.86
N PHE A 114 -11.64 3.34 5.03
CA PHE A 114 -11.34 2.40 3.95
C PHE A 114 -12.60 1.75 3.37
N ALA A 115 -13.62 1.47 4.18
CA ALA A 115 -14.92 1.01 3.71
C ALA A 115 -15.54 2.01 2.72
N GLU A 116 -15.37 3.32 2.98
CA GLU A 116 -15.82 4.39 2.09
C GLU A 116 -15.06 4.42 0.75
N ARG A 117 -13.78 4.01 0.72
CA ARG A 117 -12.97 3.94 -0.52
C ARG A 117 -13.35 2.74 -1.38
N LEU A 118 -13.66 1.60 -0.76
CA LEU A 118 -14.09 0.40 -1.47
C LEU A 118 -15.46 0.60 -2.12
N SER A 119 -16.39 1.25 -1.43
CA SER A 119 -17.71 1.57 -1.99
C SER A 119 -17.63 2.57 -3.15
N LYS A 120 -16.72 3.56 -3.09
CA LYS A 120 -16.45 4.49 -4.20
C LYS A 120 -15.79 3.82 -5.40
N ARG A 121 -14.92 2.81 -5.20
CA ARG A 121 -14.28 2.06 -6.29
C ARG A 121 -15.21 1.08 -7.00
N SER A 122 -16.22 0.55 -6.31
CA SER A 122 -17.23 -0.35 -6.91
C SER A 122 -18.29 0.39 -7.75
N LYS A 123 -18.41 1.71 -7.62
CA LYS A 123 -19.37 2.55 -8.36
C LYS A 123 -18.76 3.19 -9.63
N LYS A 124 -17.54 2.80 -10.01
CA LYS A 124 -16.82 3.28 -11.18
C LYS A 124 -16.51 2.12 -12.10
#